data_AF-D6PD65-F1
#
_entry.id   AF-D6PD65-F1
#
_cell.length_a   1.000
_cell.length_b   1.000
_cell.length_c   1.000
_cell.angle_alpha   90.00
_cell.angle_beta   90.00
_cell.angle_gamma   90.00
#
_symmetry.space_group_name_H-M   'P 1'
#
loop_
_entity.id
_entity.type
_entity.pdbx_description
1 polymer ?
#
loop_
_entity_poly.entity_id
_entity_poly.type
_entity_poly.pdbx_seq_one_letter_code
_entity_poly.pdbx_strand_id
1 'polypeptide(L)'
;MINPLGFSLEEYDALGRLRATENRDGRDIPINAEGNYQPRTGKEANFYGGRELGQFLALNRDATETFVQSLFHALVKQPLKAWGSDVLEQLTDRFVSKNYSIRKLIVEIALVMTKPTKSSSKD
;
A
#
# COMPACT_ATOMS: atom_id res chain seq x y z
N MET A 1 8.20 -5.19 -16.71
CA MET A 1 8.13 -6.24 -15.68
C MET A 1 6.65 -6.52 -15.45
N ILE A 2 6.19 -7.75 -15.63
CA ILE A 2 4.82 -8.14 -15.27
C ILE A 2 4.71 -8.08 -13.75
N ASN A 3 3.63 -7.51 -13.21
CA ASN A 3 3.44 -7.33 -11.77
C ASN A 3 2.91 -8.65 -11.17
N PRO A 4 3.73 -9.43 -10.42
CA PRO A 4 3.30 -10.74 -9.91
C PRO A 4 2.15 -10.63 -8.89
N LEU A 5 2.00 -9.48 -8.24
CA LEU A 5 0.87 -9.17 -7.35
C LEU A 5 -0.48 -9.16 -8.10
N GLY A 6 -0.47 -8.88 -9.40
CA GLY A 6 -1.68 -8.78 -10.21
C GLY A 6 -2.36 -10.13 -10.43
N PHE A 7 -1.59 -11.23 -10.45
CA PHE A 7 -2.13 -12.58 -10.65
C PHE A 7 -3.10 -13.01 -9.55
N SER A 8 -2.87 -12.55 -8.32
CA SER A 8 -3.79 -12.83 -7.21
C SER A 8 -5.12 -12.11 -7.30
N LEU A 9 -5.30 -11.22 -8.29
CA LEU A 9 -6.60 -10.60 -8.57
C LEU A 9 -7.31 -11.25 -9.76
N GLU A 10 -6.77 -12.30 -10.38
CA GLU A 10 -7.37 -12.92 -11.59
C GLU A 10 -8.73 -13.58 -11.34
N GLU A 11 -9.03 -13.97 -10.10
CA GLU A 11 -10.36 -14.44 -9.72
C GLU A 11 -11.42 -13.33 -9.82
N TYR A 12 -11.02 -12.06 -9.98
CA TYR A 12 -11.95 -10.96 -10.18
C TYR A 12 -12.01 -10.57 -11.66
N ASP A 13 -13.22 -10.41 -12.20
CA ASP A 13 -13.37 -9.77 -13.51
C ASP A 13 -13.12 -8.25 -13.44
N ALA A 14 -13.20 -7.57 -14.59
CA ALA A 14 -13.02 -6.13 -14.68
C ALA A 14 -14.07 -5.32 -13.89
N LEU A 15 -15.19 -5.92 -13.49
CA LEU A 15 -16.21 -5.30 -12.64
C LEU A 15 -16.02 -5.66 -11.15
N GLY A 16 -15.04 -6.48 -10.82
CA GLY A 16 -14.76 -6.94 -9.45
C GLY A 16 -15.63 -8.12 -8.99
N ARG A 17 -16.28 -8.85 -9.91
CA ARG A 17 -17.02 -10.07 -9.57
C ARG A 17 -16.06 -11.25 -9.43
N LEU A 18 -16.21 -12.01 -8.34
CA LEU A 18 -15.46 -13.24 -8.10
C LEU A 18 -15.86 -14.35 -9.09
N ARG A 19 -14.86 -15.06 -9.61
CA ARG A 19 -14.93 -16.17 -10.57
C ARG A 19 -13.86 -17.20 -10.20
N ALA A 20 -14.25 -18.48 -10.16
CA ALA A 20 -13.31 -19.59 -9.93
C ALA A 20 -12.79 -20.20 -11.25
N THR A 21 -13.45 -19.88 -12.37
CA THR A 21 -13.12 -20.39 -13.69
C THR A 21 -13.20 -19.29 -14.74
N GLU A 22 -12.46 -19.48 -15.82
CA GLU A 22 -12.57 -18.70 -17.05
C GLU A 22 -12.95 -19.61 -18.21
N ASN A 23 -13.78 -19.09 -19.13
CA ASN A 23 -14.13 -19.85 -20.33
C ASN A 23 -13.03 -19.66 -21.38
N ARG A 24 -12.36 -20.76 -21.76
CA ARG A 24 -11.44 -20.81 -22.90
C ARG A 24 -11.90 -21.89 -23.86
N ASP A 25 -12.20 -21.50 -25.09
CA ASP A 25 -12.66 -22.39 -26.16
C ASP A 25 -13.87 -23.27 -25.77
N GLY A 26 -14.85 -22.68 -25.07
CA GLY A 26 -16.05 -23.37 -24.64
C GLY A 26 -15.86 -24.30 -23.44
N ARG A 27 -14.69 -24.27 -22.79
CA ARG A 27 -14.38 -25.03 -21.58
C ARG A 27 -14.14 -24.10 -20.41
N ASP A 28 -14.66 -24.47 -19.24
CA ASP A 28 -14.36 -23.76 -18.01
C ASP A 28 -13.06 -24.30 -17.42
N ILE A 29 -12.05 -23.42 -17.36
CA ILE A 29 -10.71 -23.72 -16.84
C ILE A 29 -10.56 -23.04 -15.49
N PRO A 30 -10.07 -23.74 -14.46
CA PRO A 30 -9.78 -23.12 -13.16
C PRO A 30 -8.77 -21.98 -13.29
N ILE A 31 -9.05 -20.87 -12.61
CA ILE A 31 -8.13 -19.73 -12.53
C ILE A 31 -7.01 -20.07 -11.54
N ASN A 32 -5.76 -19.78 -11.92
CA ASN A 32 -4.63 -19.84 -10.98
C ASN A 32 -4.36 -18.43 -10.43
N ALA A 33 -4.76 -18.20 -9.19
CA ALA A 33 -4.59 -16.91 -8.51
C ALA A 33 -3.35 -16.83 -7.61
N GLU A 34 -2.36 -17.71 -7.83
CA GLU A 34 -1.07 -17.64 -7.17
C GLU A 34 -0.35 -16.34 -7.54
N GLY A 35 0.11 -15.62 -6.51
CA GLY A 35 0.96 -14.46 -6.68
C GLY A 35 2.01 -14.40 -5.58
N ASN A 36 3.00 -13.56 -5.81
CA ASN A 36 4.09 -13.36 -4.87
C ASN A 36 4.54 -11.90 -4.80
N TYR A 37 5.23 -11.58 -3.72
CA TYR A 37 5.82 -10.27 -3.50
C TYR A 37 7.06 -10.38 -2.63
N GLN A 38 8.15 -9.78 -3.08
CA GLN A 38 9.37 -9.62 -2.28
C GLN A 38 9.33 -8.25 -1.58
N PRO A 39 9.13 -8.20 -0.25
CA PRO A 39 9.17 -6.94 0.48
C PRO A 39 10.59 -6.38 0.51
N ARG A 40 10.71 -5.09 0.87
CA ARG A 40 12.02 -4.44 1.01
C ARG A 40 12.87 -5.12 2.09
N THR A 41 12.23 -5.65 3.12
CA THR A 41 12.86 -6.40 4.20
C THR A 41 12.10 -7.69 4.47
N GLY A 42 12.84 -8.78 4.72
CA GLY A 42 12.26 -10.09 5.03
C GLY A 42 12.13 -11.03 3.83
N LYS A 43 11.33 -12.08 4.02
CA LYS A 43 11.15 -13.16 3.04
C LYS A 43 10.08 -12.81 2.02
N GLU A 44 10.19 -13.40 0.84
CA GLU A 44 9.13 -13.40 -0.17
C GLU A 44 7.82 -13.92 0.43
N ALA A 45 6.73 -13.20 0.17
CA ALA A 45 5.38 -13.60 0.53
C ALA A 45 4.72 -14.24 -0.70
N ASN A 46 4.09 -15.39 -0.48
CA ASN A 46 3.24 -16.06 -1.47
C ASN A 46 1.81 -16.02 -0.96
N PHE A 47 0.85 -15.84 -1.87
CA PHE A 47 -0.56 -15.74 -1.54
C PHE A 47 -1.40 -16.29 -2.70
N TYR A 48 -2.54 -16.88 -2.34
CA TYR A 48 -3.55 -17.35 -3.27
C TYR A 48 -4.76 -16.41 -3.24
N GLY A 49 -4.99 -15.71 -4.35
CA GLY A 49 -6.16 -14.87 -4.52
C GLY A 49 -6.14 -13.55 -3.73
N GLY A 50 -7.17 -12.73 -3.97
CA GLY A 50 -7.23 -11.35 -3.47
C GLY A 50 -7.41 -11.26 -1.95
N ARG A 51 -7.98 -12.31 -1.34
CA ARG A 51 -8.18 -12.38 0.12
C ARG A 51 -6.86 -12.48 0.88
N GLU A 52 -6.00 -13.43 0.50
CA GLU A 52 -4.70 -13.61 1.15
C GLU A 52 -3.79 -12.42 0.88
N LEU A 53 -3.82 -11.88 -0.34
CA LEU A 53 -3.15 -10.62 -0.66
C LEU A 53 -3.63 -9.48 0.27
N GLY A 54 -4.93 -9.32 0.47
CA GLY A 54 -5.49 -8.31 1.35
C GLY A 54 -5.03 -8.47 2.81
N GLN A 55 -5.00 -9.71 3.32
CA GLN A 55 -4.49 -10.00 4.66
C GLN A 55 -3.00 -9.66 4.79
N PHE A 56 -2.21 -10.02 3.78
CA PHE A 56 -0.79 -9.67 3.73
C PHE A 56 -0.59 -8.16 3.77
N LEU A 57 -1.27 -7.40 2.90
CA LEU A 57 -1.15 -5.94 2.82
C LEU A 57 -1.59 -5.25 4.11
N ALA A 58 -2.64 -5.76 4.78
CA ALA A 58 -3.13 -5.20 6.05
C ALA A 58 -2.11 -5.29 7.19
N LEU A 59 -1.19 -6.26 7.14
CA LEU A 59 -0.15 -6.48 8.15
C LEU A 59 1.22 -5.96 7.71
N ASN A 60 1.35 -5.54 6.46
CA ASN A 60 2.62 -5.14 5.87
C ASN A 60 2.95 -3.66 6.17
N ARG A 61 4.15 -3.42 6.71
CA ARG A 61 4.62 -2.06 7.01
C ARG A 61 4.83 -1.22 5.76
N ASP A 62 5.40 -1.77 4.69
CA ASP A 62 5.61 -1.06 3.41
C ASP A 62 4.27 -0.57 2.83
N ALA A 63 3.20 -1.37 2.94
CA ALA A 63 1.85 -0.97 2.54
C ALA A 63 1.32 0.19 3.41
N THR A 64 1.57 0.12 4.72
CA THR A 64 1.19 1.18 5.68
C THR A 64 1.94 2.49 5.40
N GLU A 65 3.26 2.43 5.17
CA GLU A 65 4.09 3.58 4.80
C GLU A 65 3.62 4.20 3.48
N THR A 66 3.32 3.36 2.47
CA THR A 66 2.82 3.81 1.17
C THR A 66 1.47 4.52 1.30
N PHE A 67 0.57 4.03 2.15
CA PHE A 67 -0.71 4.69 2.43
C PHE A 67 -0.50 6.06 3.07
N VAL A 68 0.35 6.15 4.10
CA VAL A 68 0.68 7.41 4.79
C VAL A 68 1.29 8.42 3.83
N GLN A 69 2.25 8.00 3.00
CA GLN A 69 2.90 8.84 2.01
C GLN A 69 1.90 9.37 0.96
N SER A 70 1.05 8.49 0.44
CA SER A 70 0.02 8.84 -0.54
C SER A 70 -0.98 9.85 0.02
N LEU A 71 -1.46 9.63 1.26
CA LEU A 71 -2.38 10.55 1.91
C LEU A 71 -1.74 11.90 2.20
N PHE A 72 -0.50 11.92 2.69
CA PHE A 72 0.26 13.15 2.90
C PHE A 72 0.39 13.92 1.59
N HIS A 73 0.83 13.27 0.51
CA HIS A 73 0.97 13.93 -0.79
C HIS A 73 -0.37 14.49 -1.30
N ALA A 74 -1.47 13.74 -1.13
CA ALA A 74 -2.78 14.17 -1.54
C ALA A 74 -3.27 15.44 -0.80
N LEU A 75 -2.93 15.58 0.49
CA LEU A 75 -3.35 16.71 1.33
C LEU A 75 -2.40 17.91 1.24
N VAL A 76 -1.09 17.67 1.30
CA VAL A 76 -0.06 18.72 1.38
C VAL A 76 0.39 19.20 0.00
N LYS A 77 0.17 18.38 -1.05
CA LYS A 77 0.64 18.64 -2.43
C LYS A 77 2.15 18.79 -2.58
N GLN A 78 2.92 18.36 -1.57
CA GLN A 78 4.37 18.37 -1.56
C GLN A 78 4.92 16.98 -1.24
N PRO A 79 6.15 16.67 -1.67
CA PRO A 79 6.81 15.43 -1.28
C PRO A 79 7.15 15.45 0.21
N LEU A 80 6.92 14.32 0.88
CA LEU A 80 7.14 14.15 2.32
C LEU A 80 8.60 14.40 2.72
N LYS A 81 9.55 14.11 1.81
CA LYS A 81 11.00 14.37 1.98
C LYS A 81 11.34 15.84 2.27
N ALA A 82 10.51 16.80 1.86
CA ALA A 82 10.74 18.23 2.13
C ALA A 82 10.55 18.61 3.61
N TRP A 83 9.97 17.72 4.41
CA TRP A 83 9.61 17.96 5.82
C TRP A 83 10.57 17.27 6.79
N GLY A 84 11.54 16.48 6.29
CA GLY A 84 12.54 15.76 7.06
C GLY A 84 12.61 14.28 6.68
N SER A 85 13.76 13.64 6.91
CA SER A 85 13.98 12.21 6.62
C SER A 85 13.08 11.28 7.42
N ASP A 86 12.77 11.67 8.67
CA ASP A 86 12.14 10.76 9.64
C ASP A 86 10.63 10.95 9.73
N VAL A 87 10.07 11.89 8.97
CA VAL A 87 8.64 12.26 9.06
C VAL A 87 7.74 11.10 8.61
N LEU A 88 8.15 10.34 7.59
CA LEU A 88 7.38 9.18 7.12
C LEU A 88 7.28 8.11 8.21
N GLU A 89 8.40 7.78 8.84
CA GLU A 89 8.47 6.79 9.92
C GLU A 89 7.63 7.23 11.11
N GLN A 90 7.79 8.48 11.55
CA GLN A 90 7.01 9.04 12.68
C GLN A 90 5.50 9.07 12.41
N LEU A 91 5.08 9.48 11.21
CA LEU A 91 3.66 9.47 10.85
C LEU A 91 3.10 8.05 10.77
N THR A 92 3.89 7.11 10.27
CA THR A 92 3.52 5.69 10.19
C THR A 92 3.35 5.09 11.59
N ASP A 93 4.30 5.31 12.50
CA ASP A 93 4.21 4.80 13.87
C ASP A 93 3.04 5.43 14.63
N ARG A 94 2.76 6.71 14.40
CA ARG A 94 1.55 7.39 14.93
C ARG A 94 0.27 6.82 14.34
N PHE A 95 0.25 6.45 13.06
CA PHE A 95 -0.91 5.84 12.44
C PHE A 95 -1.21 4.47 13.05
N VAL A 96 -0.18 3.63 13.20
CA VAL A 96 -0.28 2.30 13.83
C VAL A 96 -0.70 2.40 15.30
N SER A 97 -0.01 3.21 16.11
CA SER A 97 -0.31 3.39 17.54
C SER A 97 -1.71 3.97 17.80
N LYS A 98 -2.30 4.64 16.81
CA LYS A 98 -3.67 5.18 16.87
C LYS A 98 -4.71 4.27 16.21
N ASN A 99 -4.38 2.98 16.07
CA ASN A 99 -5.23 1.94 15.51
C ASN A 99 -5.72 2.27 14.09
N TYR A 100 -4.80 2.68 13.22
CA TYR A 100 -5.05 2.96 11.81
C TYR A 100 -6.17 3.99 11.55
N SER A 101 -6.36 4.94 12.48
CA SER A 101 -7.39 5.97 12.36
C SER A 101 -6.99 7.05 11.34
N ILE A 102 -7.67 7.05 10.18
CA ILE A 102 -7.45 8.04 9.12
C ILE A 102 -7.66 9.47 9.64
N ARG A 103 -8.73 9.71 10.42
CA ARG A 103 -8.99 11.03 11.01
C ARG A 103 -7.84 11.51 11.88
N LYS A 104 -7.27 10.63 12.71
CA LYS A 104 -6.14 11.01 13.57
C LYS A 104 -4.85 11.20 12.78
N LEU A 105 -4.63 10.44 11.70
CA LEU A 105 -3.50 10.64 10.78
C LEU A 105 -3.59 12.00 10.09
N ILE A 106 -4.77 12.42 9.63
CA ILE A 106 -4.97 13.75 9.03
C ILE A 106 -4.58 14.86 10.02
N VAL A 107 -4.94 14.73 11.30
CA VAL A 107 -4.52 15.68 12.35
C VAL A 107 -3.01 15.70 12.51
N GLU A 108 -2.34 14.54 12.51
CA GLU A 108 -0.88 14.47 12.59
C GLU A 108 -0.19 15.09 11.38
N ILE A 109 -0.73 14.91 10.18
CA ILE A 109 -0.24 15.56 8.96
C ILE A 109 -0.38 17.08 9.07
N ALA A 110 -1.53 17.57 9.54
CA ALA A 110 -1.73 19.01 9.75
C ALA A 110 -0.73 19.59 10.78
N LEU A 111 -0.40 18.84 11.83
CA LEU A 111 0.63 19.25 12.81
C LEU A 111 2.05 19.25 12.22
N VAL A 112 2.34 18.38 11.26
CA VAL A 112 3.61 18.45 10.52
C VAL A 112 3.66 19.74 9.70
N MET A 113 2.54 20.12 9.07
CA MET A 113 2.45 21.32 8.23
C MET A 113 2.70 22.63 8.97
N THR A 114 2.53 22.67 10.29
CA THR A 114 2.80 23.88 11.09
C THR A 114 4.29 24.09 11.38
N LYS A 115 5.15 23.11 11.11
CA LYS A 115 6.60 23.22 11.30
C LYS A 115 7.24 23.83 10.05
N PRO A 116 8.25 24.70 10.15
CA PRO A 116 8.93 25.21 8.97
C PRO A 116 9.59 24.06 8.20
N THR A 117 9.42 24.04 6.88
CA THR A 117 10.11 23.10 5.99
C THR A 117 11.61 23.28 6.12
N LYS A 118 12.38 22.19 6.21
CA LYS A 118 13.84 22.29 6.13
C LYS A 118 14.20 22.66 4.69
N SER A 119 14.53 23.93 4.47
CA SER A 119 15.18 24.39 3.25
C SER A 119 16.43 23.56 3.01
N SER A 120 16.58 22.95 1.83
CA SER A 120 17.88 22.44 1.41
C SER A 120 18.77 23.65 1.17
N SER A 121 19.64 24.01 2.11
CA SER A 121 20.77 24.87 1.75
C SER A 121 21.61 24.06 0.77
N LYS A 122 21.66 24.52 -0.48
CA LYS A 122 22.71 24.13 -1.42
C LYS A 122 23.98 24.83 -0.93
N ASP A 123 24.93 24.05 -0.45
CA ASP A 123 26.35 24.38 -0.60
C ASP A 123 26.83 23.80 -1.95
#